data_AF-A0A5M3Q5B9-F1
#
_entry.id   AF-A0A5M3Q5B9-F1
#
_cell.length_a   1.000
_cell.length_b   1.000
_cell.length_c   1.000
_cell.angle_alpha   90.00
_cell.angle_beta   90.00
_cell.angle_gamma   90.00
#
_symmetry.space_group_name_H-M   'P 1'
#
loop_
_entity.id
_entity.type
_entity.pdbx_description
1 polymer ?
#
loop_
_entity_poly.entity_id
_entity_poly.type
_entity_poly.pdbx_seq_one_letter_code
_entity_poly.pdbx_strand_id
1 'polypeptide(L)'
;MPLQILSTAEGETILKLTRHIFPHETLEDAVYAFVVKDLDKNPSIHSMLANGVKDLNQRAGGDWLALGSEEQFRHVEAIAGSEFFETIRSTAVVSLYNNELAFAHFGYEGSKGDGGYLYSGFDDLEWLPDPARADSGIRPS
;
A
#
# COMPACT_ATOMS: atom_id res chain seq x y z
N MET A 1 -14.21 11.14 6.11
CA MET A 1 -14.81 11.88 4.97
C MET A 1 -15.63 10.90 4.15
N PRO A 2 -16.82 11.26 3.66
CA PRO A 2 -17.67 10.35 2.92
C PRO A 2 -17.06 9.97 1.55
N LEU A 3 -17.36 8.75 1.08
CA LEU A 3 -17.11 8.32 -0.30
C LEU A 3 -18.07 9.07 -1.25
N GLN A 4 -17.61 9.30 -2.48
CA GLN A 4 -18.33 10.08 -3.50
C GLN A 4 -19.06 9.18 -4.49
N ILE A 5 -18.49 8.02 -4.85
CA ILE A 5 -19.00 7.15 -5.91
C ILE A 5 -19.22 5.73 -5.37
N LEU A 6 -18.22 5.18 -4.68
CA LEU A 6 -18.30 3.87 -4.04
C LEU A 6 -19.29 3.89 -2.87
N SER A 7 -20.04 2.80 -2.73
CA SER A 7 -20.80 2.53 -1.51
C SER A 7 -19.88 2.20 -0.33
N THR A 8 -20.41 2.30 0.89
CA THR A 8 -19.68 1.90 2.11
C THR A 8 -19.21 0.45 2.04
N ALA A 9 -20.07 -0.47 1.59
CA ALA A 9 -19.74 -1.89 1.50
C ALA A 9 -18.62 -2.19 0.48
N GLU A 10 -18.63 -1.51 -0.67
CA GLU A 10 -17.55 -1.61 -1.66
C GLU A 10 -16.25 -1.05 -1.10
N GLY A 11 -16.30 0.09 -0.41
CA GLY A 11 -15.13 0.69 0.24
C GLY A 11 -14.51 -0.21 1.32
N GLU A 12 -15.34 -0.82 2.18
CA GLU A 12 -14.89 -1.77 3.21
C GLU A 12 -14.29 -3.03 2.59
N THR A 13 -14.89 -3.55 1.52
CA THR A 13 -14.37 -4.71 0.78
C THR A 13 -13.00 -4.41 0.19
N ILE A 14 -12.86 -3.27 -0.50
CA ILE A 14 -11.59 -2.86 -1.11
C ILE A 14 -10.53 -2.59 -0.05
N LEU A 15 -10.88 -1.97 1.08
CA LEU A 15 -9.96 -1.78 2.20
C LEU A 15 -9.41 -3.12 2.71
N LYS A 16 -10.31 -4.06 2.99
CA LYS A 16 -9.92 -5.38 3.52
C LYS A 16 -9.10 -6.17 2.50
N LEU A 17 -9.46 -6.11 1.22
CA LEU A 17 -8.69 -6.69 0.12
C LEU A 17 -7.29 -6.08 0.05
N THR A 18 -7.18 -4.75 0.16
CA THR A 18 -5.89 -4.04 0.16
C THR A 18 -4.98 -4.51 1.29
N ARG A 19 -5.53 -4.75 2.49
CA ARG A 19 -4.78 -5.32 3.62
C ARG A 19 -4.24 -6.73 3.34
N HIS A 20 -4.97 -7.55 2.58
CA HIS A 20 -4.47 -8.87 2.14
C HIS A 20 -3.35 -8.75 1.10
N ILE A 21 -3.40 -7.74 0.22
CA ILE A 21 -2.35 -7.50 -0.78
C ILE A 21 -1.07 -6.96 -0.11
N PHE A 22 -1.20 -6.01 0.81
CA PHE A 22 -0.08 -5.38 1.52
C PHE A 22 -0.27 -5.52 3.03
N PRO A 23 0.00 -6.71 3.60
CA PRO A 23 -0.19 -6.94 5.02
C PRO A 23 0.88 -6.20 5.83
N HIS A 24 0.44 -5.23 6.62
CA HIS A 24 1.26 -4.58 7.66
C HIS A 24 0.61 -4.78 9.02
N GLU A 25 1.34 -5.37 9.96
CA GLU A 25 0.85 -5.66 11.32
C GLU A 25 0.54 -4.38 12.11
N THR A 26 1.37 -3.35 11.93
CA THR A 26 1.35 -2.12 12.74
C THR A 26 0.62 -0.96 12.06
N LEU A 27 0.25 -1.09 10.78
CA LEU A 27 -0.40 -0.03 10.02
C LEU A 27 -1.92 -0.01 10.27
N GLU A 28 -2.42 1.15 10.69
CA GLU A 28 -3.84 1.36 10.98
C GLU A 28 -4.71 1.33 9.72
N ASP A 29 -5.97 0.90 9.88
CA ASP A 29 -6.98 0.89 8.80
C ASP A 29 -7.19 2.28 8.17
N ALA A 30 -6.98 3.35 8.94
CA ALA A 30 -7.06 4.72 8.44
C ALA A 30 -6.08 4.99 7.28
N VAL A 31 -4.93 4.31 7.25
CA VAL A 31 -3.95 4.44 6.16
C VAL A 31 -4.45 3.72 4.90
N TYR A 32 -5.07 2.54 5.05
CA TYR A 32 -5.67 1.82 3.94
C TYR A 32 -6.90 2.53 3.36
N ALA A 33 -7.62 3.32 4.17
CA ALA A 33 -8.71 4.15 3.69
C ALA A 33 -8.28 5.22 2.67
N PHE A 34 -7.00 5.62 2.63
CA PHE A 34 -6.49 6.49 1.56
C PHE A 34 -6.50 5.82 0.19
N VAL A 35 -6.25 4.51 0.14
CA VAL A 35 -6.31 3.73 -1.11
C VAL A 35 -7.74 3.76 -1.67
N VAL A 36 -8.73 3.46 -0.82
CA VAL A 36 -10.15 3.51 -1.20
C VAL A 36 -10.53 4.91 -1.69
N LYS A 37 -10.09 5.94 -0.98
CA LYS A 37 -10.35 7.33 -1.33
C LYS A 37 -9.73 7.73 -2.67
N ASP A 38 -8.52 7.26 -2.99
CA ASP A 38 -7.88 7.58 -4.26
C ASP A 38 -8.52 6.85 -5.44
N LEU A 39 -9.00 5.62 -5.23
CA LEU A 39 -9.82 4.90 -6.20
C LEU A 39 -11.17 5.58 -6.45
N ASP A 40 -11.84 6.03 -5.38
CA ASP A 40 -13.15 6.68 -5.43
C ASP A 40 -13.15 8.02 -6.19
N LYS A 41 -12.00 8.69 -6.32
CA LYS A 41 -11.85 9.93 -7.08
C LYS A 41 -11.95 9.74 -8.60
N ASN A 42 -11.89 8.51 -9.10
CA ASN A 42 -11.86 8.23 -10.53
C ASN A 42 -13.18 7.56 -11.00
N PRO A 43 -14.14 8.33 -11.53
CA PRO A 43 -15.41 7.79 -12.02
C PRO A 43 -15.25 6.76 -13.15
N SER A 44 -14.18 6.86 -13.93
CA SER A 44 -14.00 6.00 -15.11
C SER A 44 -13.76 4.53 -14.77
N ILE A 45 -13.24 4.26 -13.57
CA ILE A 45 -12.96 2.89 -13.10
C ILE A 45 -14.04 2.35 -12.16
N HIS A 46 -15.04 3.17 -11.78
CA HIS A 46 -16.03 2.80 -10.78
C HIS A 46 -16.79 1.51 -11.12
N SER A 47 -17.25 1.37 -12.36
CA SER A 47 -17.95 0.15 -12.79
C SER A 47 -17.07 -1.09 -12.71
N MET A 48 -15.77 -0.97 -13.00
CA MET A 48 -14.82 -2.07 -12.88
C MET A 48 -14.63 -2.45 -11.40
N LEU A 49 -14.52 -1.48 -10.49
CA LEU A 49 -14.41 -1.73 -9.04
C LEU A 49 -15.66 -2.40 -8.47
N ALA A 50 -16.85 -1.86 -8.78
CA ALA A 50 -18.12 -2.42 -8.33
C ALA A 50 -18.34 -3.85 -8.84
N ASN A 51 -18.01 -4.11 -10.11
CA ASN A 51 -18.08 -5.44 -10.69
C ASN A 51 -17.06 -6.41 -10.06
N GLY A 52 -15.86 -5.93 -9.74
CA GLY A 52 -14.84 -6.73 -9.05
C GLY A 52 -15.26 -7.13 -7.63
N VAL A 53 -15.84 -6.20 -6.86
CA VAL A 53 -16.42 -6.49 -5.54
C VAL A 53 -17.56 -7.52 -5.67
N LYS A 54 -18.41 -7.37 -6.67
CA LYS A 54 -19.50 -8.31 -6.94
C LYS A 54 -18.98 -9.71 -7.30
N ASP A 55 -17.97 -9.81 -8.17
CA ASP A 55 -17.35 -11.08 -8.54
C ASP A 55 -16.67 -11.76 -7.34
N LEU A 56 -15.97 -10.99 -6.50
CA LEU A 56 -15.35 -11.49 -5.27
C LEU A 56 -16.40 -12.10 -4.33
N ASN A 57 -17.51 -11.38 -4.09
CA ASN A 57 -18.63 -11.88 -3.30
C ASN A 57 -19.27 -13.13 -3.93
N GLN A 58 -19.44 -13.16 -5.25
CA GLN A 58 -19.97 -14.34 -5.94
C GLN A 58 -19.07 -15.56 -5.77
N ARG A 59 -17.75 -15.40 -5.86
CA ARG A 59 -16.77 -16.48 -5.63
C ARG A 59 -16.78 -16.97 -4.18
N ALA A 60 -17.02 -16.07 -3.23
CA ALA A 60 -17.19 -16.37 -1.82
C ALA A 60 -18.51 -17.05 -1.48
N GLY A 61 -19.44 -17.15 -2.43
CA GLY A 61 -20.79 -17.67 -2.20
C GLY A 61 -21.70 -16.71 -1.43
N GLY A 62 -21.35 -15.42 -1.35
CA GLY A 62 -22.08 -14.44 -0.56
C GLY A 62 -21.20 -13.26 -0.14
N ASP A 63 -21.34 -12.82 1.10
CA ASP A 63 -20.54 -11.73 1.65
C ASP A 63 -19.11 -12.21 1.96
N TRP A 64 -18.14 -11.79 1.13
CA TRP A 64 -16.73 -12.13 1.32
C TRP A 64 -16.16 -11.55 2.63
N LEU A 65 -16.67 -10.41 3.12
CA LEU A 65 -16.21 -9.82 4.39
C LEU A 65 -16.59 -10.67 5.60
N ALA A 66 -17.65 -11.48 5.49
CA ALA A 66 -18.09 -12.38 6.55
C ALA A 66 -17.22 -13.65 6.68
N LEU A 67 -16.36 -13.93 5.71
CA LEU A 67 -15.46 -15.09 5.74
C LEU A 67 -14.31 -14.93 6.76
N GLY A 68 -13.74 -16.06 7.18
CA GLY A 68 -12.52 -16.07 7.96
C GLY A 68 -11.31 -15.54 7.16
N SER A 69 -10.31 -14.96 7.84
CA SER A 69 -9.17 -14.31 7.20
C SER A 69 -8.40 -15.21 6.21
N GLU A 70 -8.26 -16.50 6.51
CA GLU A 70 -7.60 -17.45 5.62
C GLU A 70 -8.40 -17.68 4.33
N GLU A 71 -9.72 -17.81 4.43
CA GLU A 71 -10.58 -17.99 3.27
C GLU A 71 -10.64 -16.72 2.42
N GLN A 72 -10.68 -15.56 3.09
CA GLN A 72 -10.57 -14.27 2.44
C GLN A 72 -9.31 -14.19 1.59
N PHE A 73 -8.16 -14.57 2.17
CA PHE A 73 -6.88 -14.60 1.47
C PHE A 73 -6.88 -15.55 0.27
N ARG A 74 -7.45 -16.75 0.39
CA ARG A 74 -7.58 -17.68 -0.76
C ARG A 74 -8.34 -17.08 -1.94
N HIS A 75 -9.40 -16.30 -1.67
CA HIS A 75 -10.10 -15.60 -2.73
C HIS A 75 -9.28 -14.45 -3.33
N VAL A 76 -8.52 -13.72 -2.52
CA VAL A 76 -7.60 -12.66 -2.99
C VAL A 76 -6.51 -13.25 -3.88
N GLU A 77 -5.91 -14.38 -3.47
CA GLU A 77 -4.92 -15.11 -4.27
C GLU A 77 -5.52 -15.58 -5.60
N ALA A 78 -6.75 -16.09 -5.59
CA ALA A 78 -7.44 -16.59 -6.79
C ALA A 78 -7.76 -15.49 -7.82
N ILE A 79 -7.86 -14.21 -7.42
CA ILE A 79 -8.09 -13.08 -8.31
C ILE A 79 -6.81 -12.31 -8.66
N ALA A 80 -5.64 -12.76 -8.18
CA ALA A 80 -4.37 -12.13 -8.48
C ALA A 80 -4.12 -12.05 -10.00
N GLY A 81 -3.66 -10.90 -10.48
CA GLY A 81 -3.47 -10.63 -11.92
C GLY A 81 -4.73 -10.24 -12.69
N SER A 82 -5.92 -10.23 -12.06
CA SER A 82 -7.10 -9.60 -12.66
C SER A 82 -6.96 -8.08 -12.71
N GLU A 83 -7.67 -7.42 -13.63
CA GLU A 83 -7.68 -5.95 -13.73
C GLU A 83 -8.13 -5.27 -12.42
N PHE A 84 -9.11 -5.85 -11.74
CA PHE A 84 -9.58 -5.41 -10.42
C PHE A 84 -8.47 -5.46 -9.36
N PHE A 85 -7.78 -6.60 -9.26
CA PHE A 85 -6.67 -6.79 -8.32
C PHE A 85 -5.50 -5.85 -8.64
N GLU A 86 -5.10 -5.78 -9.91
CA GLU A 86 -3.93 -5.00 -10.35
C GLU A 86 -4.16 -3.49 -10.17
N THR A 87 -5.38 -3.01 -10.39
CA THR A 87 -5.75 -1.61 -10.15
C THR A 87 -5.64 -1.27 -8.67
N ILE A 88 -6.22 -2.08 -7.79
CA ILE A 88 -6.11 -1.85 -6.34
C ILE A 88 -4.65 -1.93 -5.89
N ARG A 89 -3.89 -2.94 -6.34
CA ARG A 89 -2.46 -3.11 -6.00
C ARG A 89 -1.65 -1.89 -6.41
N SER A 90 -1.77 -1.46 -7.67
CA SER A 90 -0.99 -0.34 -8.20
C SER A 90 -1.33 0.99 -7.52
N THR A 91 -2.60 1.24 -7.22
CA THR A 91 -3.00 2.42 -6.42
C THR A 91 -2.46 2.32 -4.99
N ALA A 92 -2.56 1.16 -4.35
CA ALA A 92 -2.10 0.97 -2.98
C ALA A 92 -0.59 1.19 -2.81
N VAL A 93 0.25 0.79 -3.78
CA VAL A 93 1.69 1.08 -3.76
C VAL A 93 1.95 2.59 -3.64
N VAL A 94 1.19 3.42 -4.34
CA VAL A 94 1.38 4.88 -4.25
C VAL A 94 0.75 5.42 -2.97
N SER A 95 -0.53 5.10 -2.72
CA SER A 95 -1.30 5.69 -1.63
C SER A 95 -0.82 5.26 -0.24
N LEU A 96 -0.34 4.03 -0.06
CA LEU A 96 0.15 3.54 1.23
C LEU A 96 1.51 4.11 1.61
N TYR A 97 2.41 4.35 0.65
CA TYR A 97 3.80 4.71 0.95
C TYR A 97 4.12 6.18 0.68
N ASN A 98 3.28 6.91 -0.06
CA ASN A 98 3.49 8.32 -0.38
C ASN A 98 2.54 9.25 0.40
N ASN A 99 2.58 9.18 1.73
CA ASN A 99 1.81 10.07 2.60
C ASN A 99 2.52 10.29 3.94
N GLU A 100 2.23 11.41 4.62
CA GLU A 100 2.90 11.80 5.87
C GLU A 100 2.74 10.79 7.00
N LEU A 101 1.59 10.08 7.07
CA LEU A 101 1.37 9.05 8.10
C LEU A 101 2.26 7.84 7.85
N ALA A 102 2.45 7.44 6.59
CA ALA A 102 3.38 6.39 6.23
C ALA A 102 4.83 6.79 6.48
N PHE A 103 5.21 8.03 6.18
CA PHE A 103 6.55 8.53 6.51
C PHE A 103 6.80 8.50 8.01
N ALA A 104 5.86 8.99 8.82
CA ALA A 104 5.93 8.92 10.27
C ALA A 104 5.97 7.46 10.79
N HIS A 105 5.22 6.55 10.16
CA HIS A 105 5.17 5.15 10.57
C HIS A 105 6.46 4.38 10.25
N PHE A 106 7.02 4.60 9.06
CA PHE A 106 8.21 3.88 8.59
C PHE A 106 9.53 4.59 8.91
N GLY A 107 9.49 5.73 9.61
CA GLY A 107 10.69 6.49 9.99
C GLY A 107 11.37 7.20 8.83
N TYR A 108 10.66 7.44 7.72
CA TYR A 108 11.17 8.27 6.64
C TYR A 108 11.13 9.73 7.09
N GLU A 109 12.29 10.34 7.24
CA GLU A 109 12.39 11.80 7.26
C GLU A 109 11.96 12.28 5.87
N GLY A 110 10.76 12.86 5.76
CA GLY A 110 10.27 13.46 4.52
C GLY A 110 11.19 14.59 4.04
N SER A 111 10.81 15.36 3.02
CA SER A 111 11.63 16.39 2.35
C SER A 111 12.15 17.56 3.21
N LYS A 112 12.09 17.47 4.55
CA LYS A 112 12.91 18.29 5.45
C LYS A 112 14.35 17.82 5.32
N GLY A 113 15.03 18.41 4.33
CA GLY A 113 16.43 18.18 4.04
C GLY A 113 17.30 18.29 5.28
N ASP A 114 17.79 17.15 5.73
CA ASP A 114 19.05 17.06 6.43
C ASP A 114 20.09 16.57 5.42
N GLY A 115 21.05 17.43 5.08
CA GLY A 115 22.36 17.15 4.45
C GLY A 115 22.52 16.19 3.25
N GLY A 116 21.50 15.48 2.77
CA GLY A 116 21.64 14.25 2.01
C GLY A 116 22.31 13.13 2.83
N TYR A 117 22.76 12.08 2.13
CA TYR A 117 23.46 10.91 2.70
C TYR A 117 24.80 11.21 3.41
N LEU A 118 25.24 12.47 3.45
CA LEU A 118 26.54 12.89 3.98
C LEU A 118 26.71 12.64 5.49
N TYR A 119 25.62 12.73 6.26
CA TYR A 119 25.65 12.54 7.73
C TYR A 119 24.67 11.46 8.23
N SER A 120 23.97 10.77 7.33
CA SER A 120 22.91 9.79 7.66
C SER A 120 23.37 8.33 7.51
N GLY A 121 24.67 8.05 7.70
CA GLY A 121 25.18 6.68 7.80
C GLY A 121 25.32 5.90 6.48
N PHE A 122 25.37 6.57 5.32
CA PHE A 122 25.67 5.88 4.05
C PHE A 122 27.07 5.23 4.05
N ASP A 123 28.00 5.78 4.83
CA ASP A 123 29.33 5.20 5.07
C ASP A 123 29.35 4.16 6.21
N ASP A 124 28.24 3.97 6.94
CA ASP A 124 28.14 3.04 8.09
C ASP A 124 27.58 1.67 7.66
N LEU A 125 28.11 1.12 6.56
CA LEU A 125 27.68 -0.16 6.02
C LEU A 125 28.36 -1.32 6.78
N GLU A 126 27.65 -1.95 7.73
CA GLU A 126 28.18 -3.12 8.47
C GLU A 126 28.51 -4.34 7.59
N TRP A 127 27.99 -4.38 6.35
CA TRP A 127 28.07 -5.53 5.45
C TRP A 127 29.20 -5.43 4.40
N LEU A 128 29.91 -4.30 4.32
CA LEU A 128 31.07 -4.11 3.45
C LEU A 128 32.32 -3.92 4.32
N PRO A 129 33.45 -4.59 4.01
CA PRO A 129 34.71 -4.27 4.65
C PRO A 129 35.13 -2.83 4.31
N ASP A 130 35.80 -2.16 5.25
CA ASP A 130 36.31 -0.80 5.06
C ASP A 130 37.12 -0.70 3.76
N PRO A 131 36.75 0.20 2.83
CA PRO A 131 37.50 0.37 1.61
C PRO A 131 38.90 0.92 1.93
N ALA A 132 39.88 0.56 1.09
CA ALA A 132 41.20 1.17 1.18
C ALA A 132 41.07 2.69 0.97
N ARG A 133 41.88 3.48 1.69
CA ARG A 133 41.82 4.95 1.67
C ARG A 133 41.93 5.58 0.27
N ALA A 134 42.54 4.90 -0.69
CA ALA A 134 42.65 5.36 -2.08
C ALA A 134 41.32 5.24 -2.85
N ASP A 135 40.42 4.38 -2.39
CA ASP A 135 39.13 4.07 -2.99
C ASP A 135 37.96 4.75 -2.23
N SER A 136 38.26 5.45 -1.14
CA SER A 136 37.30 6.27 -0.41
C SER A 136 37.07 7.60 -1.12
N GLY A 137 35.80 8.01 -1.24
CA GLY A 137 35.44 9.33 -1.78
C GLY A 137 35.96 10.48 -0.91
N ILE A 138 36.05 11.68 -1.51
CA ILE A 138 36.40 12.91 -0.77
C ILE A 138 35.24 13.25 0.17
N ARG A 139 35.46 13.18 1.48
CA ARG A 139 34.52 13.72 2.46
C ARG A 139 34.61 15.26 2.42
N PRO A 140 33.52 15.97 2.10
CA PRO A 140 33.51 17.43 2.18
C PRO A 140 33.75 17.87 3.63
N SER A 141 34.55 18.92 3.79
CA SER A 141 34.87 19.54 5.09
C SER A 141 33.68 20.28 5.70
#